data_AF-A0A7Y4U130-F1
#
_entry.id   AF-A0A7Y4U130-F1
#
_cell.length_a   1.000
_cell.length_b   1.000
_cell.length_c   1.000
_cell.angle_alpha   90.00
_cell.angle_beta   90.00
_cell.angle_gamma   90.00
#
_symmetry.space_group_name_H-M   'P 1'
#
loop_
_entity.id
_entity.type
_entity.pdbx_description
1 polymer ?
#
loop_
_entity_poly.entity_id
_entity_poly.type
_entity_poly.pdbx_seq_one_letter_code
_entity_poly.pdbx_strand_id
1 'polypeptide(L)' 'MNMSTEERIREQVAHLSESARRTVLDFVEQLAQRLRQEDLDWSAGSLSAALAGTEDDEWPEYGEADFKEKWR' A
#
# COMPACT_ATOMS: atom_id res chain seq x y z
N MET A 1 -17.65 -19.45 -21.34
CA MET A 1 -17.05 -18.80 -20.17
C MET A 1 -15.61 -18.46 -20.53
N ASN A 2 -15.17 -17.21 -20.35
CA ASN A 2 -13.77 -16.87 -20.56
C ASN A 2 -12.94 -17.44 -19.40
N MET A 3 -11.80 -18.05 -19.73
CA MET A 3 -10.85 -18.55 -18.74
C MET A 3 -10.32 -17.40 -17.88
N SER A 4 -10.20 -17.62 -16.57
CA SER A 4 -9.65 -16.64 -15.64
C SER A 4 -8.14 -16.45 -15.84
N THR A 5 -7.63 -15.30 -15.41
CA THR A 5 -6.19 -15.01 -15.42
C THR A 5 -5.40 -16.04 -14.61
N GLU A 6 -5.93 -16.48 -13.46
CA GLU A 6 -5.30 -17.48 -12.61
C GLU A 6 -5.15 -18.83 -13.32
N GLU A 7 -6.24 -19.30 -13.94
CA GLU A 7 -6.23 -20.56 -14.71
C GLU A 7 -5.21 -20.48 -15.85
N ARG A 8 -5.17 -19.35 -16.58
CA ARG A 8 -4.22 -19.15 -17.67
C ARG A 8 -2.77 -19.17 -17.17
N ILE A 9 -2.47 -18.54 -16.04
CA ILE A 9 -1.13 -18.58 -15.45
C ILE A 9 -0.75 -20.02 -15.10
N ARG A 10 -1.66 -20.76 -14.46
CA ARG A 10 -1.41 -22.14 -14.02
C ARG A 10 -1.12 -23.06 -15.20
N GLU A 11 -1.86 -22.93 -16.30
CA GLU A 11 -1.60 -23.67 -17.54
C GLU A 11 -0.23 -23.32 -18.13
N GLN A 12 0.10 -22.03 -18.26
CA GLN A 12 1.38 -21.62 -18.84
C GLN A 12 2.58 -22.11 -18.01
N VAL A 13 2.51 -22.02 -16.68
CA VAL A 13 3.58 -22.48 -15.79
C VAL A 13 3.73 -24.00 -15.79
N ALA A 14 2.63 -24.75 -15.94
CA ALA A 14 2.66 -26.21 -15.99
C ALA A 14 3.45 -26.75 -17.19
N HIS A 15 3.45 -26.03 -18.32
CA HIS A 15 4.16 -26.43 -19.54
C HIS A 15 5.67 -26.09 -19.54
N LEU A 16 6.16 -25.35 -18.55
CA LEU A 16 7.57 -24.95 -18.47
C LEU A 16 8.47 -26.08 -17.95
N SER A 17 9.78 -25.97 -18.21
CA SER A 17 10.78 -26.80 -17.53
C SER A 17 10.87 -26.44 -16.05
N GLU A 18 11.43 -27.34 -15.23
CA GLU A 18 11.63 -27.06 -13.80
C GLU A 18 12.50 -25.82 -13.56
N SER A 19 13.55 -25.64 -14.37
CA SER A 19 14.40 -24.44 -14.33
C SER A 19 13.62 -23.16 -14.60
N ALA A 20 12.73 -23.17 -15.60
CA ALA A 20 11.92 -22.00 -15.93
C ALA A 20 10.82 -21.76 -14.88
N ARG A 21 10.23 -22.81 -14.30
CA ARG A 21 9.30 -22.68 -13.16
C ARG A 21 9.96 -22.05 -11.95
N ARG A 22 11.22 -22.43 -11.66
CA ARG A 22 12.03 -21.81 -10.59
C ARG A 22 12.21 -20.31 -10.83
N THR A 23 12.57 -19.90 -12.05
CA THR A 23 12.69 -18.48 -12.41
C THR A 23 11.37 -17.73 -12.26
N VAL A 24 10.24 -18.34 -12.65
CA VAL A 24 8.92 -17.74 -12.46
C VAL A 24 8.61 -17.56 -10.97
N LEU A 25 8.93 -18.56 -10.14
CA LEU A 25 8.76 -18.46 -8.69
C LEU A 25 9.59 -17.31 -8.11
N ASP A 26 10.88 -17.23 -8.45
CA ASP A 26 11.77 -16.16 -7.99
C ASP A 26 11.22 -14.77 -8.37
N PHE A 27 10.68 -14.63 -9.59
CA PHE A 27 10.06 -13.39 -10.05
C PHE A 27 8.80 -13.03 -9.25
N VAL A 28 7.91 -13.99 -9.00
CA VAL A 28 6.68 -13.76 -8.23
C VAL A 28 7.00 -13.38 -6.78
N GLU A 29 8.00 -14.02 -6.17
CA GLU A 29 8.46 -13.69 -4.83
C GLU A 29 9.01 -12.26 -4.76
N GLN A 30 9.83 -11.86 -5.74
CA GLN A 30 10.35 -10.49 -5.85
C GLN A 30 9.21 -9.48 -6.05
N LEU A 31 8.25 -9.77 -6.92
CA LEU A 31 7.09 -8.89 -7.16
C LEU A 31 6.29 -8.69 -5.88
N ALA A 32 6.01 -9.76 -5.15
CA ALA A 32 5.28 -9.69 -3.89
C ALA A 32 6.04 -8.90 -2.82
N GLN A 33 7.36 -9.06 -2.74
CA GLN A 33 8.20 -8.28 -1.82
C GLN A 33 8.18 -6.80 -2.19
N ARG A 34 8.30 -6.47 -3.48
CA ARG A 34 8.28 -5.09 -3.96
C ARG A 34 6.95 -4.41 -3.67
N LEU A 35 5.81 -5.07 -3.93
CA LEU A 35 4.49 -4.50 -3.65
C LEU A 35 4.29 -4.23 -2.16
N ARG A 36 4.78 -5.12 -1.28
CA ARG A 36 4.77 -4.87 0.17
C ARG A 36 5.65 -3.67 0.54
N GLN A 37 6.82 -3.53 -0.08
CA GLN A 37 7.70 -2.40 0.19
C GLN A 37 7.11 -1.09 -0.32
N GLU A 38 6.52 -1.07 -1.51
CA GLU A 38 5.85 0.12 -2.06
C GLU A 38 4.69 0.58 -1.17
N ASP A 39 3.92 -0.35 -0.59
CA ASP A 39 2.86 -0.03 0.37
C ASP A 39 3.41 0.55 1.69
N LEU A 40 4.51 -0.01 2.20
CA LEU A 40 5.20 0.52 3.39
C LEU A 40 5.81 1.90 3.13
N ASP A 41 6.45 2.09 1.99
CA ASP A 41 7.08 3.35 1.59
C ASP A 41 6.01 4.43 1.34
N TRP A 42 4.88 4.05 0.74
CA TRP A 42 3.71 4.93 0.60
C TRP A 42 3.15 5.34 1.96
N SER A 43 3.02 4.39 2.88
CA SER A 43 2.54 4.64 4.25
C SER A 43 3.45 5.60 5.01
N ALA A 44 4.77 5.36 4.96
CA ALA A 44 5.76 6.20 5.63
C ALA A 44 5.86 7.60 4.98
N GLY A 45 5.88 7.66 3.65
CA GLY A 45 5.92 8.91 2.90
C GLY A 45 4.66 9.76 3.10
N SER A 46 3.48 9.14 3.14
CA SER A 46 2.21 9.84 3.35
C SER A 46 2.11 10.47 4.74
N LEU A 47 2.61 9.79 5.78
CA LEU A 47 2.57 10.34 7.14
C LEU A 47 3.53 11.53 7.27
N SER A 48 4.78 11.37 6.81
CA SER A 48 5.76 12.46 6.83
C SER A 48 5.30 13.65 5.98
N ALA A 49 4.70 13.41 4.81
CA ALA A 49 4.15 14.47 3.98
C ALA A 49 2.92 15.17 4.60
N ALA A 50 2.08 14.44 5.34
CA ALA A 50 0.93 15.02 6.03
C ALA A 50 1.32 15.86 7.26
N LEU A 51 2.43 15.52 7.92
CA LEU A 51 2.94 16.25 9.09
C LEU A 51 3.89 17.38 8.69
N ALA A 52 4.49 17.33 7.50
CA ALA A 52 5.34 18.41 6.98
C ALA A 52 4.53 19.72 6.88
N GLY A 53 4.97 20.75 7.63
CA GLY A 53 4.30 22.05 7.70
C GLY A 53 3.45 22.26 8.96
N THR A 54 3.19 21.23 9.76
CA THR A 54 2.52 21.36 11.08
C THR A 54 3.49 21.65 12.23
N GLU A 55 4.79 21.69 11.94
CA GLU A 55 5.87 21.85 12.94
C GLU A 55 6.04 23.30 13.42
N ASP A 56 5.55 24.29 12.66
CA ASP A 56 5.71 25.74 12.92
C ASP A 56 4.36 26.48 12.99
N ASP A 57 3.24 25.76 12.99
CA ASP A 57 1.91 26.35 13.14
C ASP A 57 1.65 26.67 14.63
N GLU A 58 1.42 27.95 14.94
CA GLU A 58 0.76 28.36 16.18
C GLU A 58 -0.61 27.70 16.23
N TRP A 59 -0.73 26.63 17.01
CA TRP A 59 -2.01 25.99 17.27
C TRP A 59 -2.97 27.02 17.86
N PRO A 60 -4.20 27.16 17.33
CA PRO A 60 -5.15 28.11 17.86
C PRO A 60 -5.43 27.82 19.34
N GLU A 61 -5.43 28.86 20.18
CA GLU A 61 -5.91 28.75 21.55
C GLU A 61 -7.43 28.56 21.55
N TYR A 62 -7.87 27.31 21.40
CA TYR A 62 -9.29 26.95 21.47
C TYR A 62 -9.78 27.08 22.90
N GLY A 63 -10.82 27.90 23.09
CA GLY A 63 -11.44 28.15 24.39
C GLY A 63 -12.91 27.74 24.43
N GLU A 64 -13.52 27.89 25.61
CA GLU A 64 -14.93 27.56 25.81
C GLU A 64 -15.88 28.34 24.87
N ALA A 65 -15.43 29.47 24.34
CA ALA A 65 -16.17 30.30 23.39
C ALA A 65 -16.29 29.68 21.99
N ASP A 66 -15.42 28.73 21.63
CA ASP A 66 -15.39 28.10 20.31
C ASP A 66 -16.37 26.92 20.18
N PHE A 67 -16.95 26.46 21.30
CA PHE A 67 -17.96 25.42 21.27
C PHE A 67 -19.26 25.93 20.65
N LYS A 68 -19.60 25.40 19.47
CA LYS A 68 -20.86 25.67 18.76
C LYS A 68 -22.09 25.19 19.53
N GLU A 69 -21.95 24.13 20.31
CA GLU A 69 -23.01 23.60 21.15
C GLU A 69 -22.74 23.96 22.61
N LYS A 70 -23.73 24.60 23.23
CA LYS A 70 -23.75 24.83 24.67
C LYS A 70 -24.74 23.85 25.27
N TRP A 71 -24.24 22.95 26.11
CA TRP A 71 -25.08 22.04 26.88
C TRP A 71 -26.06 22.87 27.73
N ARG A 72 -27.36 22.66 27.52
CA ARG A 72 -28.45 23.22 28.32
C ARG A 72 -29.10 22.12 29.13
#